data_AF-A0A0K0Y1J9-F1
#
_entry.id   AF-A0A0K0Y1J9-F1
#
_cell.length_a   1.000
_cell.length_b   1.000
_cell.length_c   1.000
_cell.angle_alpha   90.00
_cell.angle_beta   90.00
_cell.angle_gamma   90.00
#
_symmetry.space_group_name_H-M   'P 1'
#
loop_
_entity.id
_entity.type
_entity.pdbx_description
1 polymer ?
#
loop_
_entity_poly.entity_id
_entity_poly.type
_entity_poly.pdbx_seq_one_letter_code
_entity_poly.pdbx_strand_id
1 'polypeptide(L)'
;MSSLPLSRSFFAAAVSAFVMLTGPSAQAQTTDLPDYVIAEFGTPPAIPIGALDADLQSAVNRLVRISLDQNSWDPSDTGDFTTLMASEDPRVVWILTDMLRFTWRPEFGAQLIDASTTLMGIDRLEIQHSSELIDYMMAWDMPPYPDYLDNKRAVFTNYIDGWEDIFVEGDIDWHLVQWGGVNIDARPFGRTDEPCNCIPAADDPEVSTAQEATWLSDDAIVFGITINGESRAYPRRIMEVREMVNDTLGGRDLGIPYCTLCGAMQAYFTDELPVGVERPVLRTSGLLIRSNKVMYDITSGSVFDTFLGHAVTGPLADIDLQLDQATVITTDWGTWKETHPDTTVLVESLALGRDFDFRNGRDANGPIFPVGDVDPRLPVQEDVIGVLTASGTPVAFQRSTAMVALQNGQTIAFENVHLELDAGGIRAVGDQGEDVGSHQAFWFAWSQFHPETELWAR
;
A
#
# COMPACT_ATOMS: atom_id res chain seq x y z
N MET A 1 30.09 -15.26 78.35
CA MET A 1 29.64 -16.64 78.64
C MET A 1 28.12 -16.63 78.79
N SER A 2 27.45 -17.59 78.16
CA SER A 2 26.10 -18.13 78.49
C SER A 2 24.92 -17.13 78.44
N SER A 3 24.12 -17.11 77.37
CA SER A 3 22.95 -17.96 77.08
C SER A 3 21.66 -17.55 77.80
N LEU A 4 20.70 -17.01 77.00
CA LEU A 4 19.21 -17.05 77.01
C LEU A 4 18.46 -17.51 78.29
N PRO A 5 17.21 -17.01 78.60
CA PRO A 5 16.07 -17.26 77.70
C PRO A 5 14.76 -16.39 77.80
N LEU A 6 13.86 -16.68 76.83
CA LEU A 6 12.38 -16.80 76.88
C LEU A 6 11.42 -15.56 76.94
N SER A 7 10.57 -15.53 75.90
CA SER A 7 9.09 -15.44 75.94
C SER A 7 8.40 -14.07 76.05
N ARG A 8 7.71 -13.65 74.98
CA ARG A 8 6.23 -13.59 74.94
C ARG A 8 5.68 -13.28 73.55
N SER A 9 4.71 -14.11 73.16
CA SER A 9 3.92 -14.09 71.95
C SER A 9 2.95 -12.91 71.87
N PHE A 10 2.73 -12.37 70.68
CA PHE A 10 1.49 -11.65 70.33
C PHE A 10 0.92 -12.23 69.03
N PHE A 11 -0.34 -12.64 69.13
CA PHE A 11 -1.22 -13.10 68.07
C PHE A 11 -1.59 -11.91 67.15
N ALA A 12 -1.48 -12.08 65.84
CA ALA A 12 -2.27 -11.36 64.86
C ALA A 12 -2.73 -12.35 63.80
N ALA A 13 -4.03 -12.64 63.82
CA ALA A 13 -4.68 -13.50 62.84
C ALA A 13 -4.83 -12.74 61.52
N ALA A 14 -4.20 -13.24 60.46
CA ALA A 14 -4.48 -12.82 59.09
C ALA A 14 -5.39 -13.86 58.45
N VAL A 15 -6.62 -13.46 58.15
CA VAL A 15 -7.59 -14.22 57.37
C VAL A 15 -7.12 -14.24 55.92
N SER A 16 -6.68 -15.39 55.42
CA SER A 16 -6.42 -15.59 54.00
C SER A 16 -7.73 -15.74 53.24
N ALA A 17 -8.11 -14.73 52.46
CA ALA A 17 -9.12 -14.87 51.42
C ALA A 17 -8.46 -15.51 50.19
N PHE A 18 -8.81 -16.77 49.95
CA PHE A 18 -8.42 -17.52 48.75
C PHE A 18 -9.33 -17.06 47.60
N VAL A 19 -8.84 -16.17 46.75
CA VAL A 19 -9.51 -15.87 45.47
C VAL A 19 -9.12 -17.00 44.51
N MET A 20 -10.10 -17.81 44.13
CA MET A 20 -9.97 -18.74 43.01
C MET A 20 -9.81 -17.92 41.73
N LEU A 21 -8.61 -17.89 41.17
CA LEU A 21 -8.36 -17.43 39.80
C LEU A 21 -8.92 -18.50 38.84
N THR A 22 -10.06 -18.20 38.24
CA THR A 22 -10.64 -18.96 37.13
C THR A 22 -10.06 -18.46 35.80
N GLY A 23 -9.38 -19.34 35.07
CA GLY A 23 -9.10 -19.24 33.62
C GLY A 23 -7.93 -18.33 33.20
N PRO A 24 -7.19 -18.68 32.14
CA PRO A 24 -6.26 -17.74 31.51
C PRO A 24 -7.11 -16.66 30.87
N SER A 25 -7.08 -15.44 31.41
CA SER A 25 -7.57 -14.27 30.71
C SER A 25 -6.66 -14.12 29.50
N ALA A 26 -7.16 -14.39 28.30
CA ALA A 26 -6.47 -13.97 27.08
C ALA A 26 -6.16 -12.47 27.24
N GLN A 27 -4.88 -12.10 27.23
CA GLN A 27 -4.52 -10.69 27.17
C GLN A 27 -5.08 -10.15 25.86
N ALA A 28 -6.00 -9.19 25.96
CA ALA A 28 -6.53 -8.47 24.82
C ALA A 28 -5.66 -7.24 24.58
N GLN A 29 -5.42 -6.92 23.31
CA GLN A 29 -4.76 -5.67 22.94
C GLN A 29 -5.72 -4.50 23.23
N THR A 30 -5.23 -3.49 23.96
CA THR A 30 -5.89 -2.18 24.04
C THR A 30 -5.12 -1.26 23.10
N THR A 31 -5.64 -1.04 21.90
CA THR A 31 -5.11 -0.04 20.98
C THR A 31 -5.69 1.32 21.37
N ASP A 32 -4.83 2.30 21.63
CA ASP A 32 -5.27 3.69 21.86
C ASP A 32 -5.57 4.31 20.49
N LEU A 33 -6.78 4.05 19.98
CA LEU A 33 -7.20 4.52 18.66
C LEU A 33 -7.57 6.00 18.72
N PRO A 34 -7.28 6.79 17.67
CA PRO A 34 -7.69 8.18 17.60
C PRO A 34 -9.22 8.37 17.74
N ASP A 35 -9.63 9.49 18.34
CA ASP A 35 -11.07 9.81 18.52
C ASP A 35 -11.86 9.79 17.20
N TYR A 36 -11.24 10.21 16.09
CA TYR A 36 -11.91 10.23 14.78
C TYR A 36 -12.16 8.81 14.25
N VAL A 37 -11.25 7.87 14.53
CA VAL A 37 -11.42 6.45 14.20
C VAL A 37 -12.61 5.87 14.96
N ILE A 38 -12.68 6.11 16.28
CA ILE A 38 -13.81 5.62 17.09
C ILE A 38 -15.13 6.27 16.66
N ALA A 39 -15.10 7.53 16.23
CA ALA A 39 -16.29 8.22 15.75
C ALA A 39 -16.81 7.66 14.42
N GLU A 40 -15.92 7.19 13.53
CA GLU A 40 -16.27 6.68 12.21
C GLU A 40 -16.52 5.16 12.21
N PHE A 41 -15.62 4.38 12.80
CA PHE A 41 -15.61 2.93 12.78
C PHE A 41 -16.11 2.29 14.09
N GLY A 42 -16.50 3.09 15.09
CA GLY A 42 -16.93 2.57 16.37
C GLY A 42 -15.79 1.95 17.19
N THR A 43 -16.15 1.33 18.32
CA THR A 43 -15.18 0.69 19.22
C THR A 43 -14.90 -0.74 18.77
N PRO A 44 -13.63 -1.16 18.61
CA PRO A 44 -13.31 -2.53 18.27
C PRO A 44 -13.79 -3.51 19.35
N PRO A 45 -14.12 -4.76 18.99
CA PRO A 45 -14.28 -5.84 19.96
C PRO A 45 -12.95 -6.12 20.69
N ALA A 46 -12.98 -6.98 21.70
CA ALA A 46 -11.74 -7.46 22.32
C ALA A 46 -10.92 -8.26 21.29
N ILE A 47 -9.65 -7.92 21.11
CA ILE A 47 -8.75 -8.58 20.16
C ILE A 47 -7.76 -9.46 20.96
N PRO A 48 -7.87 -10.80 20.90
CA PRO A 48 -6.94 -11.70 21.59
C PRO A 48 -5.51 -11.60 21.05
N ILE A 49 -4.53 -11.90 21.90
CA ILE A 49 -3.11 -12.00 21.53
C ILE A 49 -2.67 -13.46 21.54
N GLY A 50 -1.76 -13.82 20.64
CA GLY A 50 -1.12 -15.15 20.58
C GLY A 50 -1.79 -16.11 19.59
N ALA A 51 -1.50 -17.40 19.73
CA ALA A 51 -2.03 -18.43 18.84
C ALA A 51 -3.56 -18.57 18.96
N LEU A 52 -4.20 -19.01 17.87
CA LEU A 52 -5.61 -19.40 17.91
C LEU A 52 -5.80 -20.64 18.79
N ASP A 53 -6.98 -20.78 19.39
CA ASP A 53 -7.39 -22.03 20.03
C ASP A 53 -7.34 -23.20 19.02
N ALA A 54 -7.03 -24.42 19.49
CA ALA A 54 -6.83 -25.57 18.62
C ALA A 54 -8.07 -25.93 17.78
N ASP A 55 -9.27 -25.78 18.35
CA ASP A 55 -10.52 -26.05 17.63
C ASP A 55 -10.79 -24.94 16.60
N LEU A 56 -10.51 -23.68 16.96
CA LEU A 56 -10.60 -22.53 16.06
C LEU A 56 -9.63 -22.66 14.88
N GLN A 57 -8.35 -22.95 15.13
CA GLN A 57 -7.34 -23.17 14.09
C GLN A 57 -7.76 -24.32 13.15
N SER A 58 -8.30 -25.40 13.72
CA SER A 58 -8.79 -26.54 12.94
C SER A 58 -9.98 -26.17 12.04
N ALA A 59 -10.89 -25.33 12.53
CA ALA A 59 -12.02 -24.81 11.76
C ALA A 59 -11.55 -23.87 10.63
N VAL A 60 -10.64 -22.93 10.92
CA VAL A 60 -10.03 -22.05 9.91
C VAL A 60 -9.37 -22.89 8.80
N ASN A 61 -8.55 -23.87 9.15
CA ASN A 61 -7.85 -24.70 8.18
C ASN A 61 -8.83 -25.52 7.31
N ARG A 62 -9.98 -25.96 7.86
CA ARG A 62 -11.04 -26.64 7.09
C ARG A 62 -11.73 -25.68 6.12
N LEU A 63 -12.07 -24.47 6.57
CA LEU A 63 -12.72 -23.46 5.74
C LEU A 63 -11.82 -22.96 4.62
N VAL A 64 -10.52 -22.79 4.87
CA VAL A 64 -9.53 -22.50 3.82
C VAL A 64 -9.59 -23.59 2.76
N ARG A 65 -9.55 -24.88 3.12
CA ARG A 65 -9.68 -25.97 2.13
C ARG A 65 -11.00 -25.95 1.38
N ILE A 66 -12.12 -25.67 2.05
CA ILE A 66 -13.43 -25.52 1.41
C ILE A 66 -13.42 -24.37 0.41
N SER A 67 -12.76 -23.26 0.71
CA SER A 67 -12.67 -22.12 -0.20
C SER A 67 -12.00 -22.47 -1.53
N LEU A 68 -11.07 -23.44 -1.53
CA LEU A 68 -10.37 -23.93 -2.72
C LEU A 68 -11.21 -24.94 -3.55
N ASP A 69 -12.14 -25.67 -2.92
CA ASP A 69 -13.07 -26.59 -3.59
C ASP A 69 -14.48 -26.53 -2.96
N GLN A 70 -15.21 -25.45 -3.26
CA GLN A 70 -16.53 -25.16 -2.66
C GLN A 70 -17.63 -26.15 -3.12
N ASN A 71 -17.36 -26.98 -4.14
CA ASN A 71 -18.30 -28.01 -4.60
C ASN A 71 -18.44 -29.15 -3.58
N SER A 72 -17.40 -29.36 -2.77
CA SER A 72 -17.37 -30.41 -1.75
C SER A 72 -18.15 -30.06 -0.47
N TRP A 73 -18.57 -28.80 -0.32
CA TRP A 73 -19.23 -28.29 0.89
C TRP A 73 -20.76 -28.34 0.81
N ASP A 74 -21.40 -28.83 1.88
CA ASP A 74 -22.85 -28.81 2.06
C ASP A 74 -23.26 -27.53 2.81
N PRO A 75 -24.16 -26.68 2.26
CA PRO A 75 -24.62 -25.46 2.96
C PRO A 75 -25.28 -25.69 4.33
N SER A 76 -25.71 -26.92 4.62
CA SER A 76 -26.22 -27.30 5.94
C SER A 76 -25.11 -27.59 6.96
N ASP A 77 -23.86 -27.76 6.52
CA ASP A 77 -22.69 -27.93 7.37
C ASP A 77 -22.15 -26.57 7.83
N THR A 78 -22.71 -26.09 8.93
CA THR A 78 -22.35 -24.82 9.57
C THR A 78 -21.41 -25.00 10.77
N GLY A 79 -20.85 -26.20 10.98
CA GLY A 79 -20.09 -26.54 12.19
C GLY A 79 -18.85 -25.65 12.38
N ASP A 80 -18.10 -25.43 11.31
CA ASP A 80 -16.89 -24.58 11.35
C ASP A 80 -17.23 -23.10 11.54
N PHE A 81 -18.30 -22.60 10.91
CA PHE A 81 -18.81 -21.24 11.13
C PHE A 81 -19.30 -21.02 12.55
N THR A 82 -19.97 -22.02 13.14
CA THR A 82 -20.40 -21.99 14.54
C THR A 82 -19.20 -21.94 15.48
N THR A 83 -18.13 -22.68 15.16
CA THR A 83 -16.87 -22.67 15.92
C THR A 83 -16.18 -21.31 15.85
N LEU A 84 -16.12 -20.70 14.66
CA LEU A 84 -15.61 -19.33 14.48
C LEU A 84 -16.35 -18.34 15.37
N MET A 85 -17.68 -18.24 15.24
CA MET A 85 -18.48 -17.27 15.98
C MET A 85 -18.42 -17.45 17.50
N ALA A 86 -18.31 -18.70 17.98
CA ALA A 86 -18.18 -18.99 19.41
C ALA A 86 -16.82 -18.66 20.00
N SER A 87 -15.80 -18.42 19.17
CA SER A 87 -14.43 -18.14 19.63
C SER A 87 -14.24 -16.72 20.16
N GLU A 88 -15.09 -15.78 19.73
CA GLU A 88 -14.94 -14.34 20.00
C GLU A 88 -13.56 -13.78 19.58
N ASP A 89 -12.86 -14.42 18.63
CA ASP A 89 -11.57 -13.97 18.10
C ASP A 89 -11.77 -13.32 16.72
N PRO A 90 -11.82 -11.97 16.63
CA PRO A 90 -12.08 -11.27 15.37
C PRO A 90 -10.92 -11.36 14.37
N ARG A 91 -9.72 -11.79 14.78
CA ARG A 91 -8.55 -11.84 13.88
C ARG A 91 -8.73 -12.82 12.73
N VAL A 92 -9.61 -13.82 12.88
CA VAL A 92 -9.93 -14.75 11.79
C VAL A 92 -10.67 -14.08 10.64
N VAL A 93 -11.26 -12.90 10.83
CA VAL A 93 -12.00 -12.20 9.77
C VAL A 93 -11.09 -11.82 8.59
N TRP A 94 -9.81 -11.56 8.83
CA TRP A 94 -8.82 -11.34 7.76
C TRP A 94 -8.84 -12.46 6.70
N ILE A 95 -8.86 -13.73 7.13
CA ILE A 95 -8.89 -14.84 6.17
C ILE A 95 -10.28 -15.05 5.59
N LEU A 96 -11.35 -14.71 6.32
CA LEU A 96 -12.71 -14.78 5.76
C LEU A 96 -12.89 -13.78 4.61
N THR A 97 -12.31 -12.58 4.71
CA THR A 97 -12.32 -11.58 3.63
C THR A 97 -11.50 -12.02 2.42
N ASP A 98 -10.37 -12.70 2.64
CA ASP A 98 -9.60 -13.31 1.55
C ASP A 98 -10.41 -14.38 0.81
N MET A 99 -11.12 -15.26 1.55
CA MET A 99 -12.00 -16.27 0.95
C MET A 99 -13.17 -15.63 0.19
N LEU A 100 -13.74 -14.53 0.71
CA LEU A 100 -14.81 -13.78 0.04
C LEU A 100 -14.37 -13.26 -1.34
N ARG A 101 -13.09 -12.98 -1.55
CA ARG A 101 -12.58 -12.51 -2.85
C ARG A 101 -12.71 -13.57 -3.95
N PHE A 102 -12.64 -14.85 -3.58
CA PHE A 102 -12.63 -15.98 -4.52
C PHE A 102 -13.86 -16.89 -4.39
N THR A 103 -14.89 -16.47 -3.64
CA THR A 103 -16.11 -17.25 -3.49
C THR A 103 -16.96 -17.22 -4.76
N TRP A 104 -17.44 -18.39 -5.22
CA TRP A 104 -18.42 -18.50 -6.30
C TRP A 104 -19.75 -19.09 -5.83
N ARG A 105 -19.85 -19.49 -4.56
CA ARG A 105 -21.07 -20.01 -3.94
C ARG A 105 -21.72 -18.94 -3.05
N PRO A 106 -22.91 -18.42 -3.41
CA PRO A 106 -23.58 -17.40 -2.62
C PRO A 106 -23.85 -17.79 -1.17
N GLU A 107 -24.15 -19.07 -0.91
CA GLU A 107 -24.40 -19.56 0.45
C GLU A 107 -23.12 -19.55 1.30
N PHE A 108 -21.98 -19.90 0.71
CA PHE A 108 -20.68 -19.85 1.38
C PHE A 108 -20.29 -18.40 1.68
N GLY A 109 -20.44 -17.51 0.68
CA GLY A 109 -20.22 -16.07 0.87
C GLY A 109 -21.11 -15.46 1.95
N ALA A 110 -22.39 -15.86 2.03
CA ALA A 110 -23.29 -15.40 3.08
C ALA A 110 -22.82 -15.84 4.48
N GLN A 111 -22.38 -17.09 4.64
CA GLN A 111 -21.84 -17.59 5.91
C GLN A 111 -20.54 -16.88 6.33
N LEU A 112 -19.65 -16.58 5.38
CA LEU A 112 -18.43 -15.80 5.64
C LEU A 112 -18.77 -14.39 6.13
N ILE A 113 -19.72 -13.70 5.48
CA ILE A 113 -20.17 -12.36 5.90
C ILE A 113 -20.81 -12.42 7.30
N ASP A 114 -21.72 -13.38 7.54
CA ASP A 114 -22.41 -13.53 8.82
C ASP A 114 -21.42 -13.78 9.98
N ALA A 115 -20.44 -14.66 9.77
CA ALA A 115 -19.40 -14.91 10.75
C ALA A 115 -18.54 -13.66 10.98
N SER A 116 -18.19 -12.93 9.91
CA SER A 116 -17.37 -11.71 9.99
C SER A 116 -18.06 -10.61 10.79
N THR A 117 -19.31 -10.27 10.44
CA THR A 117 -20.06 -9.20 11.12
C THR A 117 -20.36 -9.57 12.57
N THR A 118 -20.61 -10.86 12.86
CA THR A 118 -20.82 -11.34 14.24
C THR A 118 -19.56 -11.18 15.08
N LEU A 119 -18.40 -11.60 14.57
CA LEU A 119 -17.12 -11.51 15.27
C LEU A 119 -16.66 -10.07 15.48
N MET A 120 -16.95 -9.19 14.52
CA MET A 120 -16.62 -7.77 14.60
C MET A 120 -17.62 -6.95 15.43
N GLY A 121 -18.80 -7.50 15.73
CA GLY A 121 -19.87 -6.79 16.42
C GLY A 121 -20.50 -5.67 15.58
N ILE A 122 -20.45 -5.78 14.25
CA ILE A 122 -20.98 -4.79 13.30
C ILE A 122 -22.34 -5.25 12.79
N ASP A 123 -23.28 -4.32 12.57
CA ASP A 123 -24.56 -4.66 11.94
C ASP A 123 -24.33 -5.05 10.47
N ARG A 124 -24.78 -6.24 10.08
CA ARG A 124 -24.71 -6.71 8.69
C ARG A 124 -25.34 -5.73 7.70
N LEU A 125 -26.35 -4.97 8.12
CA LEU A 125 -27.01 -3.97 7.27
C LEU A 125 -26.15 -2.75 6.97
N GLU A 126 -25.08 -2.52 7.74
CA GLU A 126 -24.12 -1.43 7.52
C GLU A 126 -23.10 -1.80 6.44
N ILE A 127 -22.96 -3.09 6.11
CA ILE A 127 -22.01 -3.58 5.12
C ILE A 127 -22.67 -3.72 3.74
N GLN A 128 -22.30 -2.84 2.82
CA GLN A 128 -22.68 -2.90 1.41
C GLN A 128 -21.66 -3.67 0.57
N HIS A 129 -20.38 -3.57 0.92
CA HIS A 129 -19.28 -4.21 0.21
C HIS A 129 -18.36 -4.95 1.18
N SER A 130 -17.91 -6.15 0.80
CA SER A 130 -17.01 -6.94 1.66
C SER A 130 -15.66 -6.27 1.94
N SER A 131 -15.27 -5.28 1.13
CA SER A 131 -14.11 -4.41 1.38
C SER A 131 -14.27 -3.53 2.61
N GLU A 132 -15.49 -3.16 3.00
CA GLU A 132 -15.72 -2.31 4.18
C GLU A 132 -15.32 -3.04 5.46
N LEU A 133 -15.50 -4.37 5.52
CA LEU A 133 -14.98 -5.18 6.63
C LEU A 133 -13.47 -5.00 6.79
N ILE A 134 -12.74 -4.89 5.69
CA ILE A 134 -11.30 -4.68 5.69
C ILE A 134 -10.98 -3.29 6.23
N ASP A 135 -11.72 -2.25 5.83
CA ASP A 135 -11.53 -0.90 6.37
C ASP A 135 -11.71 -0.85 7.90
N TYR A 136 -12.74 -1.50 8.45
CA TYR A 136 -12.88 -1.62 9.91
C TYR A 136 -11.68 -2.30 10.56
N MET A 137 -11.23 -3.43 10.01
CA MET A 137 -10.10 -4.16 10.57
C MET A 137 -8.79 -3.35 10.49
N MET A 138 -8.60 -2.58 9.41
CA MET A 138 -7.46 -1.67 9.23
C MET A 138 -7.52 -0.50 10.21
N ALA A 139 -8.67 0.17 10.31
CA ALA A 139 -8.87 1.33 11.19
C ALA A 139 -8.72 0.96 12.68
N TRP A 140 -9.03 -0.29 13.04
CA TRP A 140 -8.85 -0.79 14.40
C TRP A 140 -7.43 -1.31 14.70
N ASP A 141 -6.50 -1.20 13.74
CA ASP A 141 -5.15 -1.78 13.80
C ASP A 141 -5.17 -3.27 14.20
N MET A 142 -6.12 -4.03 13.67
CA MET A 142 -6.31 -5.41 14.08
C MET A 142 -5.19 -6.31 13.51
N PRO A 143 -4.33 -6.92 14.33
CA PRO A 143 -3.25 -7.75 13.85
C PRO A 143 -3.76 -9.06 13.24
N PRO A 144 -2.98 -9.70 12.35
CA PRO A 144 -3.25 -11.06 11.93
C PRO A 144 -3.01 -12.05 13.07
N TYR A 145 -3.57 -13.25 12.94
CA TYR A 145 -3.17 -14.39 13.78
C TYR A 145 -1.87 -15.02 13.24
N PRO A 146 -1.06 -15.73 14.07
CA PRO A 146 0.29 -16.15 13.71
C PRO A 146 0.42 -16.93 12.38
N ASP A 147 -0.51 -17.84 12.07
CA ASP A 147 -0.46 -18.69 10.86
C ASP A 147 -1.18 -18.06 9.65
N TYR A 148 -1.46 -16.75 9.68
CA TYR A 148 -2.29 -16.11 8.67
C TYR A 148 -1.66 -16.14 7.26
N LEU A 149 -0.34 -15.90 7.14
CA LEU A 149 0.34 -15.86 5.85
C LEU A 149 0.20 -17.19 5.09
N ASP A 150 0.37 -18.33 5.78
CA ASP A 150 0.20 -19.66 5.17
C ASP A 150 -1.21 -19.86 4.62
N ASN A 151 -2.23 -19.43 5.38
CA ASN A 151 -3.62 -19.50 4.96
C ASN A 151 -3.91 -18.56 3.78
N LYS A 152 -3.40 -17.32 3.83
CA LYS A 152 -3.54 -16.36 2.73
C LYS A 152 -2.89 -16.88 1.46
N ARG A 153 -1.67 -17.39 1.56
CA ARG A 153 -0.93 -18.01 0.45
C ARG A 153 -1.75 -19.14 -0.17
N ALA A 154 -2.31 -20.05 0.65
CA ALA A 154 -3.15 -21.13 0.16
C ALA A 154 -4.37 -20.63 -0.64
N VAL A 155 -5.00 -19.53 -0.23
CA VAL A 155 -6.12 -18.92 -0.94
C VAL A 155 -5.67 -18.23 -2.24
N PHE A 156 -4.66 -17.36 -2.18
CA PHE A 156 -4.29 -16.48 -3.28
C PHE A 156 -3.58 -17.23 -4.42
N THR A 157 -2.65 -18.14 -4.10
CA THR A 157 -1.85 -18.84 -5.12
C THR A 157 -2.63 -19.97 -5.81
N ASN A 158 -3.87 -20.26 -5.39
CA ASN A 158 -4.72 -21.25 -6.04
C ASN A 158 -5.35 -20.73 -7.34
N TYR A 159 -5.45 -19.42 -7.52
CA TYR A 159 -6.21 -18.80 -8.61
C TYR A 159 -5.36 -18.04 -9.62
N ILE A 160 -4.16 -17.58 -9.23
CA ILE A 160 -3.29 -16.75 -10.05
C ILE A 160 -1.86 -17.29 -9.96
N ASP A 161 -1.36 -17.77 -11.10
CA ASP A 161 0.02 -18.27 -11.25
C ASP A 161 1.04 -17.14 -11.07
N GLY A 162 2.21 -17.47 -10.52
CA GLY A 162 3.34 -16.56 -10.28
C GLY A 162 3.35 -15.93 -8.88
N TRP A 163 2.22 -16.00 -8.15
CA TRP A 163 2.16 -15.48 -6.78
C TRP A 163 2.83 -16.38 -5.75
N GLU A 164 3.01 -17.66 -6.06
CA GLU A 164 3.77 -18.61 -5.26
C GLU A 164 5.21 -18.15 -4.99
N ASP A 165 5.78 -17.31 -5.84
CA ASP A 165 7.16 -16.85 -5.67
C ASP A 165 7.25 -15.58 -4.80
N ILE A 166 6.16 -14.81 -4.67
CA ILE A 166 6.17 -13.51 -3.97
C ILE A 166 5.45 -13.51 -2.61
N PHE A 167 4.51 -14.44 -2.37
CA PHE A 167 3.85 -14.61 -1.06
C PHE A 167 4.76 -15.33 -0.05
N VAL A 168 5.84 -14.66 0.37
CA VAL A 168 6.85 -15.17 1.31
C VAL A 168 6.99 -14.26 2.51
N GLU A 169 7.60 -14.73 3.60
CA GLU A 169 7.89 -13.90 4.77
C GLU A 169 8.79 -12.69 4.39
N GLY A 170 8.56 -11.57 5.06
CA GLY A 170 9.32 -10.33 4.89
C GLY A 170 8.68 -9.17 5.65
N ASP A 171 9.18 -7.95 5.43
CA ASP A 171 8.73 -6.71 6.06
C ASP A 171 7.50 -6.13 5.33
N ILE A 172 6.45 -6.93 5.23
CA ILE A 172 5.17 -6.53 4.64
C ILE A 172 4.02 -7.12 5.45
N ASP A 173 3.05 -6.27 5.74
CA ASP A 173 1.80 -6.66 6.39
C ASP A 173 0.86 -7.36 5.41
N TRP A 174 1.09 -8.66 5.18
CA TRP A 174 0.31 -9.46 4.22
C TRP A 174 -1.20 -9.45 4.45
N HIS A 175 -1.67 -9.17 5.66
CA HIS A 175 -3.09 -9.08 5.97
C HIS A 175 -3.75 -7.83 5.36
N LEU A 176 -2.97 -6.77 5.14
CA LEU A 176 -3.41 -5.56 4.45
C LEU A 176 -3.37 -5.70 2.93
N VAL A 177 -2.69 -6.72 2.42
CA VAL A 177 -2.51 -6.93 0.97
C VAL A 177 -3.76 -7.53 0.35
N GLN A 178 -4.25 -6.90 -0.72
CA GLN A 178 -5.45 -7.26 -1.45
C GLN A 178 -5.16 -7.52 -2.93
N TRP A 179 -6.04 -8.24 -3.62
CA TRP A 179 -5.96 -8.41 -5.07
C TRP A 179 -6.66 -7.28 -5.82
N GLY A 180 -5.91 -6.52 -6.63
CA GLY A 180 -6.39 -5.42 -7.45
C GLY A 180 -7.26 -5.81 -8.65
N GLY A 181 -7.45 -7.11 -8.92
CA GLY A 181 -8.30 -7.60 -10.01
C GLY A 181 -7.58 -7.81 -11.35
N VAL A 182 -6.25 -7.77 -11.36
CA VAL A 182 -5.40 -8.04 -12.54
C VAL A 182 -4.34 -9.09 -12.22
N ASN A 183 -3.86 -9.82 -13.22
CA ASN A 183 -2.77 -10.78 -13.00
C ASN A 183 -1.42 -10.09 -12.89
N ILE A 184 -0.46 -10.81 -12.34
CA ILE A 184 0.96 -10.44 -12.32
C ILE A 184 1.50 -10.25 -13.76
N ASP A 185 2.31 -9.22 -13.97
CA ASP A 185 3.06 -9.04 -15.21
C ASP A 185 4.39 -9.80 -15.10
N ALA A 186 4.42 -11.05 -15.57
CA ALA A 186 5.61 -11.91 -15.57
C ALA A 186 6.39 -11.87 -16.91
N ARG A 187 6.10 -10.90 -17.78
CA ARG A 187 6.79 -10.81 -19.08
C ARG A 187 8.26 -10.42 -18.89
N PRO A 188 9.20 -11.11 -19.57
CA PRO A 188 10.61 -10.73 -19.55
C PRO A 188 10.83 -9.28 -20.00
N PHE A 189 11.98 -8.70 -19.62
CA PHE A 189 12.38 -7.38 -20.09
C PHE A 189 12.43 -7.31 -21.62
N GLY A 190 11.99 -6.19 -22.19
CA GLY A 190 11.97 -5.94 -23.64
C GLY A 190 10.78 -6.57 -24.37
N ARG A 191 9.71 -6.94 -23.65
CA ARG A 191 8.48 -7.53 -24.21
C ARG A 191 7.29 -6.57 -24.16
N THR A 192 7.53 -5.27 -24.32
CA THR A 192 6.54 -4.18 -24.27
C THR A 192 5.26 -4.45 -25.08
N ASP A 193 5.41 -5.03 -26.27
CA ASP A 193 4.30 -5.27 -27.22
C ASP A 193 3.63 -6.65 -27.07
N GLU A 194 4.14 -7.52 -26.20
CA GLU A 194 3.51 -8.82 -25.96
C GLU A 194 2.22 -8.65 -25.15
N PRO A 195 1.09 -9.22 -25.59
CA PRO A 195 -0.16 -9.14 -24.87
C PRO A 195 -0.09 -9.94 -23.56
N CYS A 196 -0.78 -9.46 -22.53
CA CYS A 196 -0.98 -10.17 -21.26
C CYS A 196 -2.39 -9.93 -20.72
N ASN A 197 -2.82 -10.78 -19.79
CA ASN A 197 -4.00 -10.53 -18.94
C ASN A 197 -3.60 -9.76 -17.66
N CYS A 198 -2.71 -8.79 -17.82
CA CYS A 198 -2.09 -7.98 -16.78
C CYS A 198 -2.15 -6.50 -17.17
N ILE A 199 -1.63 -5.61 -16.33
CA ILE A 199 -1.35 -4.23 -16.73
C ILE A 199 0.05 -4.22 -17.36
N PRO A 200 0.17 -4.00 -18.68
CA PRO A 200 1.41 -4.28 -19.39
C PRO A 200 2.43 -3.17 -19.19
N ALA A 201 3.48 -3.45 -18.41
CA ALA A 201 4.65 -2.58 -18.32
C ALA A 201 5.27 -2.30 -19.71
N ALA A 202 5.97 -1.17 -19.82
CA ALA A 202 6.80 -0.82 -20.98
C ALA A 202 8.27 -0.74 -20.58
N ASP A 203 9.14 -1.37 -21.36
CA ASP A 203 10.59 -1.37 -21.17
C ASP A 203 11.27 -0.61 -22.30
N ASP A 204 12.16 0.32 -21.94
CA ASP A 204 12.83 1.29 -22.82
C ASP A 204 11.91 1.75 -23.97
N PRO A 205 10.75 2.33 -23.64
CA PRO A 205 9.72 2.62 -24.61
C PRO A 205 10.19 3.59 -25.70
N GLU A 206 9.64 3.43 -26.91
CA GLU A 206 9.87 4.38 -27.99
C GLU A 206 9.40 5.79 -27.60
N VAL A 207 10.17 6.80 -27.99
CA VAL A 207 9.89 8.20 -27.73
C VAL A 207 9.97 9.03 -29.00
N SER A 208 9.21 10.12 -29.04
CA SER A 208 9.31 11.15 -30.09
C SER A 208 9.84 12.45 -29.52
N THR A 209 10.28 13.36 -30.39
CA THR A 209 10.58 14.75 -29.99
C THR A 209 9.31 15.50 -29.62
N ALA A 210 9.46 16.63 -28.92
CA ALA A 210 8.34 17.53 -28.62
C ALA A 210 7.63 18.06 -29.89
N GLN A 211 8.37 18.28 -30.98
CA GLN A 211 7.80 18.78 -32.23
C GLN A 211 7.00 17.72 -33.00
N GLU A 212 7.37 16.45 -32.87
CA GLU A 212 6.68 15.33 -33.54
C GLU A 212 5.39 14.90 -32.81
N ALA A 213 5.30 15.16 -31.50
CA ALA A 213 4.16 14.80 -30.66
C ALA A 213 2.92 15.71 -30.87
N THR A 214 2.49 15.85 -32.12
CA THR A 214 1.33 16.67 -32.52
C THR A 214 -0.02 16.09 -32.09
N TRP A 215 -0.04 14.84 -31.63
CA TRP A 215 -1.21 14.15 -31.09
C TRP A 215 -1.54 14.58 -29.66
N LEU A 216 -0.55 15.06 -28.90
CA LEU A 216 -0.68 15.42 -27.48
C LEU A 216 -1.05 16.89 -27.38
N SER A 217 -2.23 17.20 -26.82
CA SER A 217 -2.70 18.57 -26.64
C SER A 217 -1.88 19.30 -25.58
N ASP A 218 -1.79 20.63 -25.69
CA ASP A 218 -0.99 21.45 -24.76
C ASP A 218 -1.51 21.39 -23.33
N ASP A 219 -2.81 21.19 -23.13
CA ASP A 219 -3.46 21.06 -21.82
C ASP A 219 -3.40 19.65 -21.23
N ALA A 220 -2.86 18.68 -21.97
CA ALA A 220 -2.75 17.31 -21.48
C ALA A 220 -1.76 17.22 -20.31
N ILE A 221 -2.14 16.52 -19.25
CA ILE A 221 -1.27 16.30 -18.10
C ILE A 221 -0.15 15.32 -18.47
N VAL A 222 1.08 15.72 -18.15
CA VAL A 222 2.29 14.92 -18.27
C VAL A 222 3.01 14.87 -16.93
N PHE A 223 3.74 13.78 -16.73
CA PHE A 223 4.74 13.66 -15.68
C PHE A 223 6.11 13.88 -16.33
N GLY A 224 6.84 14.89 -15.89
CA GLY A 224 8.15 15.26 -16.40
C GLY A 224 9.26 14.79 -15.48
N ILE A 225 10.32 14.23 -16.06
CA ILE A 225 11.55 13.83 -15.37
C ILE A 225 12.73 14.43 -16.13
N THR A 226 13.70 14.97 -15.41
CA THR A 226 14.95 15.46 -15.98
C THR A 226 16.13 14.84 -15.24
N ILE A 227 16.95 14.06 -15.94
CA ILE A 227 18.16 13.42 -15.40
C ILE A 227 19.36 13.85 -16.22
N ASN A 228 20.42 14.34 -15.57
CA ASN A 228 21.68 14.74 -16.23
C ASN A 228 21.49 15.69 -17.43
N GLY A 229 20.46 16.54 -17.40
CA GLY A 229 20.13 17.49 -18.48
C GLY A 229 19.30 16.92 -19.63
N GLU A 230 18.95 15.63 -19.61
CA GLU A 230 17.98 15.04 -20.53
C GLU A 230 16.59 15.01 -19.89
N SER A 231 15.59 15.49 -20.64
CA SER A 231 14.21 15.60 -20.18
C SER A 231 13.28 14.66 -20.94
N ARG A 232 12.34 14.04 -20.22
CA ARG A 232 11.31 13.19 -20.81
C ARG A 232 9.95 13.44 -20.16
N ALA A 233 8.92 13.50 -21.00
CA ALA A 233 7.52 13.54 -20.57
C ALA A 233 6.87 12.15 -20.70
N TYR A 234 6.12 11.78 -19.67
CA TYR A 234 5.31 10.57 -19.59
C TYR A 234 3.84 11.01 -19.52
N PRO A 235 3.10 11.01 -20.65
CA PRO A 235 1.73 11.47 -20.68
C PRO A 235 0.83 10.64 -19.76
N ARG A 236 -0.02 11.30 -18.96
CA ARG A 236 -0.89 10.60 -18.00
C ARG A 236 -1.73 9.53 -18.66
N ARG A 237 -2.28 9.80 -19.85
CA ARG A 237 -3.08 8.82 -20.61
C ARG A 237 -2.33 7.53 -20.98
N ILE A 238 -1.00 7.61 -21.13
CA ILE A 238 -0.15 6.43 -21.38
C ILE A 238 0.14 5.74 -20.05
N MET A 239 0.48 6.51 -19.01
CA MET A 239 0.76 5.95 -17.68
C MET A 239 -0.47 5.29 -17.06
N GLU A 240 -1.69 5.76 -17.31
CA GLU A 240 -2.93 5.09 -16.89
C GLU A 240 -3.16 3.73 -17.56
N VAL A 241 -2.48 3.46 -18.68
CA VAL A 241 -2.54 2.17 -19.40
C VAL A 241 -1.39 1.26 -19.02
N ARG A 242 -0.18 1.83 -18.89
CA ARG A 242 1.06 1.09 -18.66
C ARG A 242 1.35 0.88 -17.19
N GLU A 243 1.07 1.89 -16.36
CA GLU A 243 1.29 2.00 -14.91
C GLU A 243 2.68 1.60 -14.37
N MET A 244 3.58 1.14 -15.22
CA MET A 244 4.94 0.75 -14.92
C MET A 244 5.76 0.95 -16.18
N VAL A 245 6.80 1.76 -16.10
CA VAL A 245 7.77 1.95 -17.17
C VAL A 245 9.16 1.68 -16.60
N ASN A 246 9.94 0.84 -17.25
CA ASN A 246 11.39 0.77 -17.02
C ASN A 246 12.06 1.52 -18.15
N ASP A 247 12.85 2.54 -17.83
CA ASP A 247 13.36 3.49 -18.81
C ASP A 247 14.84 3.79 -18.61
N THR A 248 15.47 4.28 -19.67
CA THR A 248 16.83 4.82 -19.65
C THR A 248 16.78 6.30 -20.06
N LEU A 249 17.22 7.18 -19.16
CA LEU A 249 17.19 8.64 -19.35
C LEU A 249 18.44 9.30 -18.76
N GLY A 250 19.13 10.15 -19.52
CA GLY A 250 20.32 10.84 -19.01
C GLY A 250 21.45 9.89 -18.63
N GLY A 251 21.48 8.69 -19.23
CA GLY A 251 22.43 7.62 -18.90
C GLY A 251 22.15 6.89 -17.58
N ARG A 252 20.98 7.10 -16.98
CA ARG A 252 20.53 6.41 -15.77
C ARG A 252 19.33 5.51 -16.07
N ASP A 253 19.23 4.44 -15.29
CA ASP A 253 18.19 3.44 -15.38
C ASP A 253 17.10 3.68 -14.33
N LEU A 254 15.85 3.78 -14.76
CA LEU A 254 14.71 4.13 -13.92
C LEU A 254 13.64 3.03 -13.92
N GLY A 255 13.04 2.81 -12.76
CA GLY A 255 11.77 2.11 -12.58
C GLY A 255 10.68 3.12 -12.19
N ILE A 256 9.63 3.22 -12.99
CA ILE A 256 8.68 4.34 -12.97
C ILE A 256 7.25 3.81 -12.80
N PRO A 257 6.82 3.55 -11.57
CA PRO A 257 5.43 3.21 -11.28
C PRO A 257 4.52 4.44 -11.37
N TYR A 258 3.30 4.22 -11.86
CA TYR A 258 2.19 5.15 -11.68
C TYR A 258 1.00 4.44 -11.03
N CYS A 259 0.74 4.77 -9.77
CA CYS A 259 -0.45 4.33 -9.06
C CYS A 259 -1.60 5.30 -9.38
N THR A 260 -2.49 4.89 -10.29
CA THR A 260 -3.70 5.64 -10.66
C THR A 260 -4.57 5.96 -9.45
N LEU A 261 -4.75 4.97 -8.57
CA LEU A 261 -5.51 5.06 -7.32
C LEU A 261 -4.95 6.08 -6.33
N CYS A 262 -3.64 6.28 -6.33
CA CYS A 262 -2.90 7.15 -5.42
C CYS A 262 -2.67 8.54 -6.01
N GLY A 263 -2.93 8.72 -7.31
CA GLY A 263 -2.54 9.92 -8.03
C GLY A 263 -1.03 10.17 -8.03
N ALA A 264 -0.23 9.11 -7.87
CA ALA A 264 1.20 9.20 -7.60
C ALA A 264 2.01 8.52 -8.71
N MET A 265 2.83 9.30 -9.42
CA MET A 265 3.88 8.79 -10.28
C MET A 265 5.22 9.01 -9.58
N GLN A 266 5.99 7.95 -9.45
CA GLN A 266 7.31 7.97 -8.81
C GLN A 266 8.34 7.48 -9.81
N ALA A 267 9.60 7.78 -9.56
CA ALA A 267 10.70 7.35 -10.40
C ALA A 267 11.88 6.97 -9.51
N TYR A 268 12.28 5.71 -9.58
CA TYR A 268 13.36 5.15 -8.77
C TYR A 268 14.55 4.82 -9.64
N PHE A 269 15.75 5.14 -9.19
CA PHE A 269 16.98 4.67 -9.81
C PHE A 269 17.12 3.17 -9.55
N THR A 270 17.31 2.41 -10.63
CA THR A 270 17.49 0.95 -10.61
C THR A 270 18.91 0.52 -11.04
N ASP A 271 19.81 1.49 -11.16
CA ASP A 271 21.25 1.31 -11.38
C ASP A 271 22.06 1.61 -10.11
N GLU A 272 23.38 1.62 -10.24
CA GLU A 272 24.34 1.93 -9.15
C GLU A 272 24.15 1.09 -7.87
N LEU A 273 23.61 -0.11 -8.06
CA LEU A 273 23.27 -1.04 -6.98
C LEU A 273 24.51 -1.58 -6.27
N PRO A 274 24.33 -2.12 -5.04
CA PRO A 274 25.38 -2.83 -4.34
C PRO A 274 26.03 -3.93 -5.20
N VAL A 275 27.32 -4.17 -4.97
CA VAL A 275 28.10 -5.15 -5.74
C VAL A 275 27.44 -6.53 -5.67
N GLY A 276 27.16 -7.11 -6.85
CA GLY A 276 26.57 -8.44 -6.98
C GLY A 276 25.05 -8.45 -7.08
N VAL A 277 24.40 -7.29 -6.97
CA VAL A 277 22.96 -7.13 -7.22
C VAL A 277 22.75 -6.86 -8.70
N GLU A 278 21.91 -7.67 -9.35
CA GLU A 278 21.46 -7.41 -10.72
C GLU A 278 20.41 -6.31 -10.73
N ARG A 279 20.32 -5.54 -11.83
CA ARG A 279 19.34 -4.47 -11.99
C ARG A 279 17.90 -5.00 -11.81
N PRO A 280 17.12 -4.43 -10.87
CA PRO A 280 15.69 -4.71 -10.78
C PRO A 280 14.99 -4.28 -12.06
N VAL A 281 14.07 -5.14 -12.52
CA VAL A 281 13.13 -4.83 -13.57
C VAL A 281 11.75 -4.85 -12.95
N LEU A 282 11.20 -3.67 -12.72
CA LEU A 282 9.97 -3.52 -11.95
C LEU A 282 8.74 -3.87 -12.78
N ARG A 283 7.77 -4.52 -12.14
CA ARG A 283 6.53 -5.01 -12.73
C ARG A 283 5.35 -4.84 -11.81
N THR A 284 4.15 -4.92 -12.40
CA THR A 284 2.89 -5.00 -11.68
C THR A 284 2.72 -6.38 -11.06
N SER A 285 2.61 -6.47 -9.73
CA SER A 285 2.28 -7.74 -9.05
C SER A 285 0.79 -8.12 -9.14
N GLY A 286 -0.07 -7.12 -9.38
CA GLY A 286 -1.54 -7.25 -9.29
C GLY A 286 -2.07 -7.11 -7.85
N LEU A 287 -1.17 -6.97 -6.87
CA LEU A 287 -1.49 -6.77 -5.46
C LEU A 287 -1.53 -5.28 -5.11
N LEU A 288 -2.32 -4.96 -4.09
CA LEU A 288 -2.48 -3.64 -3.53
C LEU A 288 -2.32 -3.69 -2.00
N ILE A 289 -1.76 -2.65 -1.40
CA ILE A 289 -1.76 -2.43 0.06
C ILE A 289 -2.18 -0.98 0.31
N ARG A 290 -3.19 -0.75 1.17
CA ARG A 290 -3.72 0.61 1.44
C ARG A 290 -4.11 1.35 0.15
N SER A 291 -4.80 0.66 -0.76
CA SER A 291 -5.13 1.11 -2.12
C SER A 291 -3.93 1.54 -3.00
N ASN A 292 -2.70 1.33 -2.56
CA ASN A 292 -1.49 1.56 -3.33
C ASN A 292 -1.03 0.29 -4.03
N LYS A 293 -0.38 0.47 -5.17
CA LYS A 293 0.20 -0.62 -5.94
C LYS A 293 1.33 -1.28 -5.17
N VAL A 294 1.42 -2.60 -5.25
CA VAL A 294 2.62 -3.35 -4.85
C VAL A 294 3.36 -3.74 -6.12
N MET A 295 4.64 -3.38 -6.22
CA MET A 295 5.48 -3.74 -7.36
C MET A 295 6.43 -4.87 -6.98
N TYR A 296 6.97 -5.56 -7.97
CA TYR A 296 7.99 -6.58 -7.74
C TYR A 296 9.03 -6.55 -8.85
N ASP A 297 10.19 -7.10 -8.55
CA ASP A 297 11.30 -7.27 -9.49
C ASP A 297 11.29 -8.68 -10.10
N ILE A 298 11.23 -8.78 -11.43
CA ILE A 298 11.30 -10.08 -12.12
C ILE A 298 12.69 -10.71 -12.12
N THR A 299 13.74 -9.94 -11.84
CA THR A 299 15.12 -10.45 -11.82
C THR A 299 15.38 -11.25 -10.54
N SER A 300 14.98 -10.73 -9.38
CA SER A 300 15.19 -11.36 -8.07
C SER A 300 13.96 -12.04 -7.47
N GLY A 301 12.75 -11.71 -7.94
CA GLY A 301 11.49 -12.09 -7.31
C GLY A 301 11.14 -11.27 -6.06
N SER A 302 11.92 -10.22 -5.74
CA SER A 302 11.68 -9.39 -4.56
C SER A 302 10.49 -8.47 -4.75
N VAL A 303 9.65 -8.36 -3.72
CA VAL A 303 8.55 -7.38 -3.68
C VAL A 303 9.05 -6.06 -3.13
N PHE A 304 8.55 -4.97 -3.67
CA PHE A 304 8.83 -3.62 -3.19
C PHE A 304 7.55 -2.92 -2.74
N ASP A 305 7.65 -2.17 -1.65
CA ASP A 305 6.73 -1.09 -1.38
C ASP A 305 6.90 -0.03 -2.48
N THR A 306 5.87 0.17 -3.30
CA THR A 306 5.95 1.13 -4.41
C THR A 306 6.09 2.56 -3.92
N PHE A 307 5.46 2.90 -2.80
CA PHE A 307 5.44 4.26 -2.28
C PHE A 307 6.78 4.63 -1.63
N LEU A 308 7.41 3.66 -0.97
CA LEU A 308 8.68 3.87 -0.28
C LEU A 308 9.89 3.56 -1.16
N GLY A 309 9.78 2.66 -2.15
CA GLY A 309 10.94 2.19 -2.93
C GLY A 309 11.79 1.16 -2.19
N HIS A 310 11.27 0.60 -1.09
CA HIS A 310 11.95 -0.36 -0.24
C HIS A 310 11.61 -1.80 -0.63
N ALA A 311 12.60 -2.68 -0.71
CA ALA A 311 12.37 -4.11 -0.88
C ALA A 311 11.86 -4.72 0.43
N VAL A 312 10.65 -5.28 0.39
CA VAL A 312 9.95 -5.80 1.57
C VAL A 312 9.99 -7.32 1.66
N THR A 313 10.19 -8.04 0.55
CA THR A 313 10.41 -9.50 0.57
C THR A 313 11.48 -9.93 -0.41
N GLY A 314 11.99 -11.15 -0.25
CA GLY A 314 12.93 -11.77 -1.18
C GLY A 314 14.37 -11.29 -1.02
N PRO A 315 15.27 -11.67 -1.96
CA PRO A 315 16.71 -11.45 -1.82
C PRO A 315 17.14 -9.98 -1.66
N LEU A 316 16.36 -9.03 -2.20
CA LEU A 316 16.66 -7.61 -2.07
C LEU A 316 16.24 -7.04 -0.70
N ALA A 317 15.23 -7.63 -0.07
CA ALA A 317 14.86 -7.28 1.31
C ALA A 317 15.90 -7.81 2.32
N ASP A 318 16.51 -8.98 2.06
CA ASP A 318 17.58 -9.55 2.90
C ASP A 318 18.81 -8.62 3.03
N ILE A 319 19.00 -7.70 2.09
CA ILE A 319 20.08 -6.71 2.07
C ILE A 319 19.58 -5.28 2.36
N ASP A 320 18.32 -5.14 2.80
CA ASP A 320 17.69 -3.86 3.12
C ASP A 320 17.77 -2.85 1.95
N LEU A 321 17.50 -3.32 0.73
CA LEU A 321 17.63 -2.48 -0.46
C LEU A 321 16.51 -1.43 -0.48
N GLN A 322 16.92 -0.17 -0.43
CA GLN A 322 16.08 1.00 -0.66
C GLN A 322 16.52 1.67 -1.96
N LEU A 323 15.60 1.88 -2.90
CA LEU A 323 15.89 2.58 -4.15
C LEU A 323 15.88 4.09 -3.93
N ASP A 324 16.83 4.79 -4.54
CA ASP A 324 16.86 6.26 -4.55
C ASP A 324 15.78 6.81 -5.49
N GLN A 325 15.11 7.87 -5.07
CA GLN A 325 14.03 8.49 -5.83
C GLN A 325 14.49 9.74 -6.61
N ALA A 326 14.07 9.85 -7.87
CA ALA A 326 14.17 11.06 -8.67
C ALA A 326 12.90 11.92 -8.53
N THR A 327 13.04 13.25 -8.71
CA THR A 327 11.86 14.12 -8.74
C THR A 327 10.99 13.87 -9.97
N VAL A 328 9.67 13.86 -9.76
CA VAL A 328 8.65 13.83 -10.81
C VAL A 328 7.83 15.13 -10.76
N ILE A 329 7.79 15.85 -11.88
CA ILE A 329 7.05 17.10 -12.02
C ILE A 329 5.72 16.82 -12.74
N THR A 330 4.60 17.05 -12.06
CA THR A 330 3.27 17.00 -12.71
C THR A 330 2.92 18.38 -13.27
N THR A 331 2.67 18.46 -14.58
CA THR A 331 2.34 19.71 -15.28
C THR A 331 1.55 19.44 -16.57
N ASP A 332 1.17 20.50 -17.30
CA ASP A 332 0.62 20.38 -18.66
C ASP A 332 1.73 20.31 -19.72
N TRP A 333 1.44 19.62 -20.82
CA TRP A 333 2.40 19.39 -21.91
C TRP A 333 2.93 20.70 -22.53
N GLY A 334 2.06 21.71 -22.67
CA GLY A 334 2.36 23.02 -23.21
C GLY A 334 3.48 23.71 -22.44
N THR A 335 3.30 23.81 -21.12
CA THR A 335 4.28 24.43 -20.22
C THR A 335 5.56 23.60 -20.13
N TRP A 336 5.45 22.27 -20.11
CA TRP A 336 6.62 21.39 -20.09
C TRP A 336 7.53 21.59 -21.29
N LYS A 337 6.97 21.55 -22.51
CA LYS A 337 7.78 21.67 -23.75
C LYS A 337 8.28 23.09 -24.01
N GLU A 338 7.63 24.12 -23.48
CA GLU A 338 8.17 25.49 -23.51
C GLU A 338 9.43 25.60 -22.64
N THR A 339 9.41 24.95 -21.47
CA THR A 339 10.55 24.94 -20.52
C THR A 339 11.67 24.01 -20.98
N HIS A 340 11.32 22.85 -21.55
CA HIS A 340 12.23 21.81 -22.02
C HIS A 340 12.04 21.54 -23.52
N PRO A 341 12.47 22.44 -24.43
CA PRO A 341 12.20 22.32 -25.87
C PRO A 341 12.83 21.10 -26.55
N ASP A 342 13.90 20.57 -25.95
CA ASP A 342 14.61 19.37 -26.40
C ASP A 342 14.09 18.08 -25.73
N THR A 343 13.00 18.16 -24.94
CA THR A 343 12.40 17.00 -24.28
C THR A 343 11.96 15.94 -25.28
N THR A 344 12.08 14.69 -24.86
CA THR A 344 11.38 13.56 -25.49
C THR A 344 10.04 13.31 -24.81
N VAL A 345 9.17 12.55 -25.45
CA VAL A 345 7.87 12.12 -24.90
C VAL A 345 7.53 10.72 -25.40
N LEU A 346 6.92 9.90 -24.54
CA LEU A 346 6.46 8.56 -24.93
C LEU A 346 5.51 8.62 -26.13
N VAL A 347 5.65 7.71 -27.10
CA VAL A 347 4.82 7.69 -28.31
C VAL A 347 3.37 7.23 -28.03
N GLU A 348 2.42 7.73 -28.83
CA GLU A 348 0.98 7.46 -28.69
C GLU A 348 0.61 5.97 -28.72
N SER A 349 1.33 5.14 -29.49
CA SER A 349 1.07 3.69 -29.58
C SER A 349 1.13 2.99 -28.22
N LEU A 350 1.87 3.56 -27.26
CA LEU A 350 1.97 3.03 -25.90
C LEU A 350 0.65 3.15 -25.11
N ALA A 351 -0.30 3.98 -25.55
CA ALA A 351 -1.64 4.00 -24.98
C ALA A 351 -2.51 2.80 -25.43
N LEU A 352 -2.02 1.95 -26.34
CA LEU A 352 -2.71 0.73 -26.82
C LEU A 352 -4.12 1.01 -27.37
N GLY A 353 -4.31 2.19 -28.00
CA GLY A 353 -5.60 2.63 -28.53
C GLY A 353 -6.64 2.99 -27.47
N ARG A 354 -6.21 3.19 -26.21
CA ARG A 354 -7.05 3.58 -25.08
C ARG A 354 -6.81 5.06 -24.75
N ASP A 355 -7.84 5.70 -24.22
CA ASP A 355 -7.80 7.10 -23.78
C ASP A 355 -8.57 7.20 -22.47
N PHE A 356 -7.96 6.66 -21.41
CA PHE A 356 -8.55 6.68 -20.08
C PHE A 356 -8.35 8.05 -19.42
N ASP A 357 -9.29 8.35 -18.52
CA ASP A 357 -9.14 9.39 -17.51
C ASP A 357 -9.59 8.79 -16.17
N PHE A 358 -8.78 7.85 -15.66
CA PHE A 358 -9.09 7.15 -14.41
C PHE A 358 -9.10 8.12 -13.23
N ARG A 359 -8.13 9.03 -13.18
CA ARG A 359 -8.03 10.01 -12.10
C ARG A 359 -9.30 10.84 -11.93
N ASN A 360 -9.87 11.35 -13.03
CA ASN A 360 -11.09 12.16 -12.96
C ASN A 360 -12.39 11.35 -13.12
N GLY A 361 -12.28 10.03 -13.32
CA GLY A 361 -13.40 9.12 -13.52
C GLY A 361 -13.51 8.10 -12.39
N ARG A 362 -12.95 6.91 -12.62
CA ARG A 362 -12.99 5.77 -11.69
C ARG A 362 -12.53 6.16 -10.28
N ASP A 363 -11.48 6.98 -10.20
CA ASP A 363 -10.77 7.31 -8.96
C ASP A 363 -11.15 8.69 -8.43
N ALA A 364 -12.23 9.32 -8.90
CA ALA A 364 -12.55 10.71 -8.57
C ALA A 364 -13.18 10.93 -7.17
N ASN A 365 -13.56 9.85 -6.47
CA ASN A 365 -14.38 9.92 -5.25
C ASN A 365 -13.73 9.18 -4.07
N GLY A 366 -12.40 9.19 -4.00
CA GLY A 366 -11.63 8.51 -2.97
C GLY A 366 -11.16 7.09 -3.35
N PRO A 367 -10.47 6.41 -2.40
CA PRO A 367 -9.98 5.05 -2.58
C PRO A 367 -11.11 4.08 -2.90
N ILE A 368 -10.89 3.20 -3.87
CA ILE A 368 -11.84 2.12 -4.23
C ILE A 368 -11.41 0.75 -3.68
N PHE A 369 -10.25 0.70 -3.03
CA PHE A 369 -9.76 -0.43 -2.26
C PHE A 369 -9.56 0.00 -0.81
N PRO A 370 -9.56 -0.93 0.15
CA PRO A 370 -9.44 -0.60 1.57
C PRO A 370 -8.19 0.21 1.89
N VAL A 371 -8.39 1.23 2.73
CA VAL A 371 -7.34 2.09 3.30
C VAL A 371 -7.45 2.20 4.82
N GLY A 372 -8.57 1.75 5.40
CA GLY A 372 -8.88 1.97 6.82
C GLY A 372 -9.27 3.41 7.08
N ASP A 373 -8.76 3.97 8.17
CA ASP A 373 -8.93 5.37 8.49
C ASP A 373 -8.00 6.26 7.63
N VAL A 374 -8.31 7.55 7.56
CA VAL A 374 -7.49 8.53 6.82
C VAL A 374 -7.18 9.70 7.74
N ASP A 375 -5.94 10.19 7.68
CA ASP A 375 -5.53 11.36 8.42
C ASP A 375 -6.45 12.57 8.11
N PRO A 376 -7.17 13.11 9.11
CA PRO A 376 -8.22 14.11 8.88
C PRO A 376 -7.67 15.52 8.64
N ARG A 377 -6.35 15.74 8.63
CA ARG A 377 -5.73 17.07 8.43
C ARG A 377 -6.02 17.66 7.05
N LEU A 378 -6.21 16.82 6.02
CA LEU A 378 -6.58 17.23 4.66
C LEU A 378 -7.66 16.31 4.07
N PRO A 379 -8.42 16.78 3.07
CA PRO A 379 -9.29 15.90 2.29
C PRO A 379 -8.53 14.71 1.70
N VAL A 380 -9.18 13.54 1.67
CA VAL A 380 -8.61 12.25 1.23
C VAL A 380 -7.80 12.36 -0.07
N GLN A 381 -8.32 13.06 -1.08
CA GLN A 381 -7.69 13.23 -2.39
C GLN A 381 -7.07 14.62 -2.62
N GLU A 382 -6.78 15.37 -1.55
CA GLU A 382 -6.00 16.59 -1.70
C GLU A 382 -4.64 16.26 -2.31
N ASP A 383 -4.24 17.00 -3.35
CA ASP A 383 -2.92 16.85 -3.94
C ASP A 383 -1.86 17.44 -3.01
N VAL A 384 -0.88 16.62 -2.65
CA VAL A 384 0.30 17.04 -1.90
C VAL A 384 1.57 16.81 -2.70
N ILE A 385 2.57 17.65 -2.47
CA ILE A 385 3.97 17.34 -2.84
C ILE A 385 4.61 16.72 -1.62
N GLY A 386 5.04 15.47 -1.76
CA GLY A 386 5.70 14.70 -0.71
C GLY A 386 7.20 14.60 -0.93
N VAL A 387 7.96 14.63 0.16
CA VAL A 387 9.42 14.54 0.16
C VAL A 387 9.93 14.10 1.53
N LEU A 388 11.04 13.38 1.56
CA LEU A 388 11.79 13.09 2.78
C LEU A 388 12.90 14.15 2.97
N THR A 389 13.01 14.72 4.16
CA THR A 389 14.14 15.60 4.48
C THR A 389 15.43 14.80 4.63
N ALA A 390 16.57 15.48 4.70
CA ALA A 390 17.86 14.83 4.95
C ALA A 390 17.94 14.14 6.33
N SER A 391 17.04 14.47 7.27
CA SER A 391 16.92 13.78 8.56
C SER A 391 16.06 12.52 8.48
N GLY A 392 15.44 12.25 7.33
CA GLY A 392 14.47 11.16 7.14
C GLY A 392 13.05 11.54 7.54
N THR A 393 12.77 12.81 7.86
CA THR A 393 11.43 13.25 8.23
C THR A 393 10.56 13.37 6.97
N PRO A 394 9.43 12.64 6.86
CA PRO A 394 8.49 12.87 5.78
C PRO A 394 7.74 14.18 5.98
N VAL A 395 7.62 14.97 4.91
CA VAL A 395 6.85 16.20 4.90
C VAL A 395 5.96 16.29 3.65
N ALA A 396 4.73 16.71 3.86
CA ALA A 396 3.76 17.00 2.81
C ALA A 396 3.50 18.50 2.69
N PHE A 397 3.40 18.97 1.46
CA PHE A 397 2.98 20.34 1.15
C PHE A 397 1.70 20.31 0.33
N GLN A 398 0.62 20.93 0.81
CA GLN A 398 -0.60 21.07 0.04
C GLN A 398 -0.30 21.79 -1.29
N ARG A 399 -0.44 21.08 -2.42
CA ARG A 399 0.06 21.52 -3.73
C ARG A 399 -0.54 22.85 -4.16
N SER A 400 -1.85 22.98 -3.99
CA SER A 400 -2.62 24.18 -4.36
C SER A 400 -2.14 25.42 -3.58
N THR A 401 -1.94 25.29 -2.27
CA THR A 401 -1.43 26.36 -1.39
C THR A 401 0.02 26.69 -1.71
N ALA A 402 0.87 25.68 -1.90
CA ALA A 402 2.28 25.86 -2.25
C ALA A 402 2.44 26.58 -3.59
N MET A 403 1.68 26.18 -4.61
CA MET A 403 1.69 26.81 -5.93
C MET A 403 1.39 28.31 -5.84
N VAL A 404 0.33 28.70 -5.13
CA VAL A 404 -0.06 30.11 -4.96
C VAL A 404 1.02 30.89 -4.23
N ALA A 405 1.62 30.32 -3.18
CA ALA A 405 2.67 30.99 -2.42
C ALA A 405 3.93 31.23 -3.29
N LEU A 406 4.38 30.22 -4.03
CA LEU A 406 5.55 30.32 -4.91
C LEU A 406 5.32 31.34 -6.05
N GLN A 407 4.14 31.34 -6.68
CA GLN A 407 3.77 32.30 -7.72
C GLN A 407 3.76 33.76 -7.21
N ASN A 408 3.49 33.96 -5.90
CA ASN A 408 3.57 35.26 -5.25
C ASN A 408 5.00 35.63 -4.78
N GLY A 409 6.01 34.82 -5.14
CA GLY A 409 7.40 35.02 -4.77
C GLY A 409 7.71 34.71 -3.30
N GLN A 410 6.86 33.93 -2.63
CA GLN A 410 7.14 33.47 -1.28
C GLN A 410 8.09 32.27 -1.30
N THR A 411 9.00 32.21 -0.32
CA THR A 411 9.84 31.03 -0.11
C THR A 411 9.09 30.02 0.75
N ILE A 412 9.15 28.75 0.37
CA ILE A 412 8.63 27.62 1.14
C ILE A 412 9.81 26.71 1.46
N ALA A 413 10.03 26.46 2.74
CA ALA A 413 11.09 25.58 3.21
C ALA A 413 10.67 24.81 4.45
N PHE A 414 11.21 23.60 4.60
CA PHE A 414 11.11 22.76 5.78
C PHE A 414 12.42 21.98 5.96
N GLU A 415 13.11 22.17 7.08
CA GLU A 415 14.49 21.70 7.27
C GLU A 415 15.42 22.11 6.10
N ASN A 416 16.02 21.13 5.41
CA ASN A 416 16.90 21.32 4.25
C ASN A 416 16.14 21.39 2.92
N VAL A 417 14.82 21.22 2.94
CA VAL A 417 13.98 21.14 1.74
C VAL A 417 13.43 22.52 1.40
N HIS A 418 13.55 22.91 0.13
CA HIS A 418 12.95 24.12 -0.45
C HIS A 418 12.07 23.72 -1.63
N LEU A 419 10.87 24.30 -1.72
CA LEU A 419 10.04 24.11 -2.92
C LEU A 419 10.32 25.17 -3.98
N GLU A 420 10.35 24.75 -5.23
CA GLU A 420 10.55 25.60 -6.40
C GLU A 420 9.48 25.34 -7.46
N LEU A 421 9.14 26.37 -8.24
CA LEU A 421 8.38 26.19 -9.48
C LEU A 421 9.31 25.66 -10.55
N ASP A 422 8.90 24.59 -11.21
CA ASP A 422 9.61 24.05 -12.37
C ASP A 422 8.60 23.58 -13.42
N ALA A 423 8.76 24.07 -14.65
CA ALA A 423 7.89 23.77 -15.78
C ALA A 423 6.37 23.85 -15.48
N GLY A 424 5.93 24.79 -14.63
CA GLY A 424 4.52 24.94 -14.23
C GLY A 424 4.05 24.02 -13.12
N GLY A 425 4.87 23.04 -12.73
CA GLY A 425 4.69 22.19 -11.55
C GLY A 425 5.49 22.69 -10.35
N ILE A 426 5.67 21.81 -9.37
CA ILE A 426 6.46 22.05 -8.16
C ILE A 426 7.46 20.91 -8.01
N ARG A 427 8.69 21.25 -7.63
CA ARG A 427 9.70 20.29 -7.18
C ARG A 427 10.24 20.69 -5.81
N ALA A 428 10.83 19.73 -5.11
CA ALA A 428 11.63 19.97 -3.92
C ALA A 428 13.13 19.89 -4.24
N VAL A 429 13.92 20.78 -3.67
CA VAL A 429 15.38 20.79 -3.77
C VAL A 429 16.02 20.93 -2.39
N GLY A 430 17.25 20.46 -2.25
CA GLY A 430 18.06 20.64 -1.05
C GLY A 430 18.70 22.03 -0.94
N ASP A 431 19.48 22.25 0.12
CA ASP A 431 20.12 23.53 0.41
C ASP A 431 21.13 24.00 -0.66
N GLN A 432 21.65 23.09 -1.48
CA GLN A 432 22.57 23.40 -2.60
C GLN A 432 21.86 23.34 -3.97
N GLY A 433 20.53 23.21 -3.98
CA GLY A 433 19.73 23.09 -5.21
C GLY A 433 19.79 21.69 -5.83
N GLU A 434 20.30 20.69 -5.12
CA GLU A 434 20.25 19.29 -5.50
C GLU A 434 18.83 18.73 -5.47
N ASP A 435 18.53 17.77 -6.35
CA ASP A 435 17.27 17.03 -6.31
C ASP A 435 17.22 16.15 -5.05
N VAL A 436 16.07 16.17 -4.35
CA VAL A 436 15.82 15.38 -3.13
C VAL A 436 14.68 14.38 -3.30
N GLY A 437 14.25 14.09 -4.53
CA GLY A 437 13.30 13.03 -4.83
C GLY A 437 11.87 13.34 -4.41
N SER A 438 11.26 14.36 -5.01
CA SER A 438 9.86 14.75 -4.71
C SER A 438 8.86 14.22 -5.73
N HIS A 439 7.64 13.98 -5.29
CA HIS A 439 6.54 13.62 -6.18
C HIS A 439 5.19 14.13 -5.66
N GLN A 440 4.21 14.18 -6.55
CA GLN A 440 2.83 14.46 -6.20
C GLN A 440 2.10 13.16 -5.83
N ALA A 441 1.25 13.19 -4.81
CA ALA A 441 0.34 12.10 -4.46
C ALA A 441 -0.97 12.66 -3.87
N PHE A 442 -2.01 11.83 -3.82
CA PHE A 442 -3.17 12.08 -2.96
C PHE A 442 -2.77 11.98 -1.48
N TRP A 443 -3.39 12.82 -0.66
CA TRP A 443 -3.11 12.90 0.77
C TRP A 443 -3.25 11.57 1.51
N PHE A 444 -4.32 10.81 1.23
CA PHE A 444 -4.52 9.52 1.88
C PHE A 444 -3.34 8.60 1.59
N ALA A 445 -2.84 8.56 0.34
CA ALA A 445 -1.73 7.69 -0.01
C ALA A 445 -0.47 8.13 0.73
N TRP A 446 -0.11 9.42 0.67
CA TRP A 446 1.09 9.92 1.37
C TRP A 446 1.05 9.65 2.87
N SER A 447 -0.03 10.02 3.55
CA SER A 447 -0.16 9.86 5.02
C SER A 447 -0.21 8.40 5.47
N GLN A 448 -0.71 7.48 4.63
CA GLN A 448 -0.76 6.05 4.95
C GLN A 448 0.61 5.37 4.94
N PHE A 449 1.55 5.82 4.09
CA PHE A 449 2.93 5.32 4.05
C PHE A 449 3.88 6.16 4.91
N HIS A 450 3.46 7.38 5.28
CA HIS A 450 4.18 8.27 6.18
C HIS A 450 3.27 8.80 7.29
N PRO A 451 2.86 7.95 8.26
CA PRO A 451 1.91 8.35 9.32
C PRO A 451 2.44 9.48 10.21
N GLU A 452 3.77 9.55 10.38
CA GLU A 452 4.46 10.62 11.11
C GLU A 452 4.75 11.85 10.25
N THR A 453 4.14 11.97 9.06
CA THR A 453 4.40 13.10 8.16
C THR A 453 4.06 14.42 8.81
N GLU A 454 5.01 15.34 8.73
CA GLU A 454 4.75 16.74 8.97
C GLU A 454 3.90 17.29 7.82
N LEU A 455 2.94 18.14 8.16
CA LEU A 455 2.14 18.84 7.17
C LEU A 455 2.58 20.30 7.22
N TRP A 456 3.18 20.78 6.13
CA TRP A 456 3.57 22.17 6.04
C TRP A 456 2.33 23.07 6.15
N ALA A 457 2.26 23.81 7.26
CA ALA A 457 1.24 24.79 7.52
C ALA A 457 1.80 26.19 7.24
N ARG A 458 1.00 27.02 6.55
CA ARG A 458 1.33 28.39 6.19
C ARG A 458 1.43 29.33 7.41
#